data_AF-A0A7Y9UUC4-F1
#
_entry.id   AF-A0A7Y9UUC4-F1
#
_cell.length_a   1.000
_cell.length_b   1.000
_cell.length_c   1.000
_cell.angle_alpha   90.00
_cell.angle_beta   90.00
_cell.angle_gamma   90.00
#
_symmetry.space_group_name_H-M   'P 1'
#
loop_
_entity.id
_entity.type
_entity.pdbx_description
1 polymer ?
#
loop_
_entity_poly.entity_id
_entity_poly.type
_entity_poly.pdbx_seq_one_letter_code
_entity_poly.pdbx_strand_id
1 'polypeptide(L)' 'MSRSGTAGELRLDALIADLWWRVRLLNTDILEEEAKAGVFDVQQPTYPLLALNLRARRDNLVSTIGVLEQRAKSVSEAA' A
#
# COMPACT_ATOMS: atom_id res chain seq x y z
N MET A 1 -6.77 25.04 18.40
CA MET A 1 -5.80 24.00 18.02
C MET A 1 -5.36 23.22 19.27
N SER A 2 -6.01 22.09 19.57
CA SER A 2 -5.64 21.25 20.71
C SER A 2 -4.38 20.44 20.39
N ARG A 3 -3.38 20.41 21.29
CA ARG A 3 -2.11 19.66 21.14
C ARG A 3 -2.31 18.15 20.83
N SER A 4 -3.51 17.62 21.09
CA SER A 4 -3.91 16.24 20.78
C SER A 4 -4.23 16.02 19.28
N GLY A 5 -4.69 17.05 18.55
CA GLY A 5 -5.00 16.97 17.12
C GLY A 5 -3.74 16.78 16.27
N THR A 6 -2.71 17.59 16.56
CA THR A 6 -1.44 17.57 15.81
C THR A 6 -0.66 16.26 15.99
N ALA A 7 -0.70 15.64 17.16
CA ALA A 7 -0.08 14.32 17.39
C ALA A 7 -0.82 13.18 16.65
N GLY A 8 -2.14 13.30 16.51
CA GLY A 8 -2.96 12.35 15.77
C GLY A 8 -2.72 12.41 14.26
N GLU A 9 -2.59 13.63 13.71
CA GLU A 9 -2.24 13.89 12.31
C GLU A 9 -0.86 13.30 11.97
N LEU A 10 0.16 13.62 12.77
CA LEU A 10 1.52 13.09 12.56
C LEU A 10 1.58 11.55 12.60
N ARG A 11 0.77 10.92 13.45
CA ARG A 11 0.68 9.45 13.51
C ARG A 11 0.00 8.88 12.26
N LEU A 12 -1.01 9.56 11.72
CA LEU A 12 -1.70 9.13 10.50
C LEU A 12 -0.78 9.25 9.28
N ASP A 13 -0.04 10.36 9.16
CA ASP A 13 0.93 10.57 8.07
C ASP A 13 2.05 9.52 8.10
N ALA A 14 2.57 9.23 9.30
CA ALA A 14 3.59 8.18 9.48
C ALA A 14 3.06 6.78 9.09
N LEU A 15 1.80 6.47 9.42
CA LEU A 15 1.17 5.22 9.01
C LEU A 15 1.00 5.14 7.50
N ILE A 16 0.54 6.21 6.86
CA ILE A 16 0.39 6.27 5.40
C ILE A 16 1.74 6.05 4.71
N ALA A 17 2.81 6.70 5.21
CA ALA A 17 4.16 6.52 4.68
C ALA A 17 4.68 5.08 4.83
N ASP A 18 4.46 4.42 5.99
CA ASP A 18 4.82 3.02 6.19
C ASP A 18 4.08 2.08 5.22
N LEU A 19 2.78 2.31 5.01
CA LEU A 19 1.99 1.51 4.08
C LEU A 19 2.46 1.67 2.62
N TRP A 20 2.80 2.89 2.20
CA TRP A 20 3.41 3.13 0.89
C TRP A 20 4.75 2.42 0.74
N TRP A 21 5.58 2.40 1.80
CA TRP A 21 6.83 1.65 1.79
C TRP A 21 6.59 0.14 1.63
N ARG A 22 5.58 -0.43 2.32
CA ARG A 22 5.19 -1.83 2.14
C ARG A 22 4.69 -2.14 0.73
N VAL A 23 3.92 -1.23 0.11
CA VAL A 23 3.51 -1.37 -1.30
C VAL A 23 4.73 -1.46 -2.22
N ARG A 24 5.78 -0.69 -1.94
CA ARG A 24 7.04 -0.75 -2.71
C ARG A 24 7.78 -2.08 -2.53
N LEU A 25 7.81 -2.61 -1.31
CA LEU A 25 8.37 -3.95 -1.06
C LEU A 25 7.59 -5.03 -1.80
N LEU A 26 6.26 -5.02 -1.71
CA LEU A 26 5.41 -5.99 -2.43
C LEU A 26 5.65 -5.94 -3.94
N ASN A 27 5.84 -4.74 -4.53
CA ASN A 27 6.20 -4.63 -5.94
C ASN A 27 7.56 -5.26 -6.26
N THR A 28 8.53 -5.16 -5.35
CA THR A 28 9.84 -5.81 -5.51
C THR A 28 9.70 -7.33 -5.43
N ASP A 29 8.96 -7.83 -4.44
CA ASP A 29 8.69 -9.26 -4.26
C ASP A 29 7.93 -9.84 -5.47
N ILE A 30 6.94 -9.12 -6.01
CA ILE A 30 6.22 -9.53 -7.24
C ILE A 30 7.21 -9.69 -8.39
N LEU A 31 8.05 -8.69 -8.65
CA LEU A 31 9.02 -8.75 -9.75
C LEU A 31 10.04 -9.87 -9.57
N GLU A 32 10.48 -10.11 -8.34
CA GLU A 32 11.40 -11.20 -8.02
C GLU A 32 10.76 -12.57 -8.30
N GLU A 33 9.53 -12.79 -7.86
CA GLU A 33 8.81 -14.04 -8.09
C GLU A 33 8.46 -14.27 -9.57
N GLU A 34 8.09 -13.21 -10.30
CA GLU A 34 7.90 -13.27 -11.75
C GLU A 34 9.20 -13.62 -12.48
N ALA A 35 10.33 -13.02 -12.08
CA ALA A 35 11.63 -13.31 -12.66
C ALA A 35 12.10 -14.73 -12.38
N LYS A 36 11.90 -15.23 -11.14
CA LYS A 36 12.20 -16.62 -10.76
C LYS A 36 11.41 -17.62 -11.60
N ALA A 37 10.14 -17.34 -11.86
CA ALA A 37 9.27 -18.20 -12.66
C ALA A 37 9.46 -18.02 -14.18
N GLY A 38 10.06 -16.91 -14.61
CA GLY A 38 10.14 -16.53 -16.02
C GLY A 38 8.78 -16.17 -16.64
N VAL A 39 7.77 -15.86 -15.82
CA VAL A 39 6.39 -15.59 -16.25
C VAL A 39 5.93 -14.25 -15.66
N PHE A 40 5.76 -13.26 -16.52
CA PHE A 40 5.41 -11.88 -16.13
C PHE A 40 3.96 -11.50 -16.46
N ASP A 41 3.39 -12.15 -17.47
CA ASP A 41 2.01 -11.91 -17.87
C ASP A 41 1.05 -12.61 -16.90
N VAL A 42 0.26 -11.80 -16.19
CA VAL A 42 -0.71 -12.25 -15.19
C VAL A 42 -1.82 -13.12 -15.76
N GLN A 43 -2.09 -13.02 -17.07
CA GLN A 43 -3.12 -13.83 -17.73
C GLN A 43 -2.60 -15.21 -18.15
N GLN A 44 -1.29 -15.46 -18.05
CA GLN A 44 -0.75 -16.78 -18.35
C GLN A 44 -1.22 -17.79 -17.29
N PRO A 45 -1.70 -18.99 -17.69
CA PRO A 45 -2.15 -20.01 -16.75
C PRO A 45 -1.07 -20.46 -15.76
N THR A 46 0.20 -20.32 -16.14
CA THR A 46 1.38 -20.66 -15.32
C THR A 46 1.89 -19.48 -14.48
N TYR A 47 1.14 -18.37 -14.42
CA TYR A 47 1.53 -17.22 -13.62
C TYR A 47 1.66 -17.60 -12.13
N PRO A 48 2.71 -17.17 -11.42
CA PRO A 48 2.99 -17.66 -10.07
C PRO A 48 1.90 -17.27 -9.07
N LEU A 49 1.35 -18.26 -8.37
CA LEU A 49 0.31 -18.05 -7.37
C LEU A 49 0.78 -17.08 -6.26
N LEU A 50 2.06 -17.12 -5.87
CA LEU A 50 2.60 -16.19 -4.89
C LEU A 50 2.55 -14.75 -5.40
N ALA A 51 3.04 -14.50 -6.62
CA ALA A 51 3.00 -13.17 -7.23
C ALA A 51 1.55 -12.68 -7.42
N LEU A 52 0.59 -13.57 -7.68
CA LEU A 52 -0.84 -13.24 -7.77
C LEU A 52 -1.40 -12.77 -6.41
N ASN A 53 -1.08 -13.50 -5.34
CA ASN A 53 -1.50 -13.12 -3.98
C ASN A 53 -0.86 -11.81 -3.52
N LEU A 54 0.41 -11.59 -3.84
CA LEU A 54 1.11 -10.33 -3.53
C LEU A 54 0.46 -9.14 -4.25
N ARG A 55 0.05 -9.31 -5.52
CA ARG A 55 -0.72 -8.30 -6.26
C ARG A 55 -2.05 -7.97 -5.56
N ALA A 56 -2.85 -8.97 -5.23
CA ALA A 56 -4.11 -8.76 -4.52
C ALA A 56 -3.90 -8.04 -3.17
N ARG A 57 -2.86 -8.41 -2.43
CA ARG A 57 -2.51 -7.74 -1.16
C ARG A 57 -2.09 -6.28 -1.37
N ARG A 58 -1.26 -6.02 -2.37
CA ARG A 58 -0.85 -4.66 -2.75
C ARG A 58 -2.07 -3.80 -3.09
N ASP A 59 -3.00 -4.33 -3.88
CA ASP A 59 -4.19 -3.59 -4.31
C ASP A 59 -5.10 -3.26 -3.11
N ASN A 60 -5.25 -4.19 -2.17
CA ASN A 60 -5.94 -3.94 -0.90
C ASN A 60 -5.26 -2.85 -0.06
N LEU A 61 -3.93 -2.82 -0.02
CA LEU A 61 -3.17 -1.76 0.68
C LEU A 61 -3.36 -0.40 0.02
N VAL A 62 -3.28 -0.33 -1.32
CA VAL A 62 -3.51 0.92 -2.07
C VAL A 62 -4.93 1.46 -1.80
N SER A 63 -5.94 0.59 -1.79
CA SER A 63 -7.31 0.97 -1.43
C SER A 63 -7.40 1.52 0.00
N THR A 64 -6.78 0.84 0.96
CA THR A 64 -6.74 1.28 2.37
C THR A 64 -6.04 2.63 2.53
N ILE A 65 -4.91 2.82 1.86
CA ILE A 65 -4.16 4.08 1.83
C ILE A 65 -5.04 5.21 1.31
N GLY A 66 -5.79 5.00 0.22
CA GLY A 66 -6.68 6.03 -0.32
C GLY A 66 -7.74 6.50 0.68
N VAL A 67 -8.31 5.58 1.46
CA VAL A 67 -9.25 5.93 2.55
C VAL A 67 -8.56 6.71 3.66
N LEU A 68 -7.33 6.33 4.05
CA LEU A 68 -6.56 7.03 5.07
C LEU A 68 -6.14 8.44 4.63
N GLU A 69 -5.73 8.60 3.37
CA GLU A 69 -5.39 9.90 2.78
C GLU A 69 -6.60 10.83 2.72
N GLN A 70 -7.78 10.31 2.38
CA GLN A 70 -9.02 11.09 2.43
C GLN A 70 -9.33 11.55 3.87
N ARG A 71 -9.16 10.66 4.84
CA ARG A 71 -9.33 11.01 6.25
C ARG A 71 -8.32 12.07 6.71
N ALA A 72 -7.05 11.94 6.32
CA ALA A 72 -6.01 12.91 6.68
C ALA A 72 -6.36 14.32 6.17
N LYS A 73 -6.82 14.43 4.91
CA LYS A 73 -7.31 15.70 4.34
C LYS A 73 -8.46 16.29 5.15
N SER A 74 -9.45 15.48 5.50
CA SER A 74 -10.60 15.97 6.29
C SER A 74 -10.22 16.45 7.70
N VAL A 75 -9.22 15.83 8.33
CA VAL A 75 -8.71 16.26 9.63
C VAL A 75 -7.96 17.58 9.50
N SER A 76 -7.11 17.71 8.48
CA SER A 76 -6.38 18.96 8.21
C SER A 76 -7.28 20.13 7.86
N GLU A 77 -8.42 19.91 7.20
CA GLU A 77 -9.40 20.96 6.86
C GLU A 77 -10.23 21.41 8.07
N ALA A 78 -10.39 20.56 9.07
CA ALA A 78 -11.17 20.83 10.28
C ALA A 78 -10.34 21.39 11.44
N ALA A 79 -9.01 21.34 11.35
CA ALA A 79 -8.07 21.88 12.33
C ALA A 79 -8.04 23.41 12.27
#